data_AF-A0A2S4M7G9-F1
#
_entry.id   AF-A0A2S4M7G9-F1
#
_cell.length_a   1.000
_cell.length_b   1.000
_cell.length_c   1.000
_cell.angle_alpha   90.00
_cell.angle_beta   90.00
_cell.angle_gamma   90.00
#
_symmetry.space_group_name_H-M   'P 1'
#
loop_
_entity.id
_entity.type
_entity.pdbx_description
1 polymer ?
#
loop_
_entity_poly.entity_id
_entity_poly.type
_entity_poly.pdbx_seq_one_letter_code
_entity_poly.pdbx_strand_id
1 'polypeptide(L)' 'MPHRKSAPDLTGPNDIVHLAGHLDGFDPARYFDRQTEDAWRHAARRWPKLAAILGLDAGRGRRSSPD' A
#
# COMPACT_ATOMS: atom_id res chain seq x y z
N MET A 1 -12.46 -21.72 -24.61
CA MET A 1 -11.41 -21.96 -23.59
C MET A 1 -11.05 -20.61 -22.98
N PRO A 2 -11.42 -20.29 -21.73
CA PRO A 2 -10.99 -19.03 -21.15
C PRO A 2 -9.49 -19.12 -20.84
N HIS A 3 -8.73 -18.14 -21.32
CA HIS A 3 -7.30 -18.03 -21.05
C HIS A 3 -7.09 -17.81 -19.55
N ARG A 4 -6.54 -18.83 -18.88
CA ARG A 4 -6.10 -18.75 -17.49
C ARG A 4 -4.88 -17.80 -17.48
N LYS A 5 -5.09 -16.55 -17.07
CA LYS A 5 -3.98 -15.60 -16.85
C LYS A 5 -3.00 -16.25 -15.88
N SER A 6 -1.73 -16.34 -16.29
CA SER A 6 -0.65 -16.87 -15.45
C SER A 6 -0.65 -16.14 -14.11
N ALA A 7 -0.69 -16.89 -13.02
CA ALA A 7 -0.72 -16.34 -11.68
C ALA A 7 0.56 -15.53 -11.41
N PRO A 8 0.47 -14.32 -10.87
CA PRO A 8 1.64 -13.58 -10.42
C PRO A 8 2.32 -14.33 -9.27
N ASP A 9 3.63 -14.18 -9.16
CA ASP A 9 4.46 -14.80 -8.12
C ASP A 9 3.89 -14.57 -6.71
N LEU A 10 3.65 -15.67 -5.98
CA LEU A 10 2.74 -15.76 -4.84
C LEU A 10 3.44 -15.63 -3.46
N THR A 11 4.74 -15.33 -3.42
CA THR A 11 5.54 -15.31 -2.19
C THR A 11 5.68 -13.93 -1.53
N GLY A 12 4.76 -13.01 -1.80
CA GLY A 12 4.70 -11.71 -1.12
C GLY A 12 4.14 -11.82 0.30
N PRO A 13 4.61 -11.02 1.28
CA PRO A 13 4.30 -11.17 2.71
C PRO A 13 2.87 -10.78 3.14
N ASN A 14 1.91 -10.66 2.22
CA ASN A 14 0.58 -10.12 2.50
C ASN A 14 -0.55 -11.01 1.97
N ASP A 15 -1.20 -11.72 2.89
CA ASP A 15 -2.32 -12.62 2.62
C ASP A 15 -3.54 -11.90 2.02
N ILE A 16 -3.73 -10.61 2.30
CA ILE A 16 -4.86 -9.81 1.76
C ILE A 16 -4.70 -9.61 0.26
N VAL A 17 -3.48 -9.33 -0.21
CA VAL A 17 -3.18 -9.21 -1.64
C VAL A 17 -3.39 -10.56 -2.35
N HIS A 18 -3.12 -11.65 -1.64
CA HIS A 18 -3.32 -13.01 -2.14
C HIS A 18 -4.82 -13.35 -2.29
N LEU A 19 -5.62 -13.07 -1.26
CA LEU A 19 -7.08 -13.25 -1.30
C LEU A 19 -7.73 -12.36 -2.36
N ALA A 20 -7.27 -11.13 -2.49
CA ALA A 20 -7.73 -10.17 -3.49
C ALA A 20 -7.65 -10.69 -4.93
N GLY A 21 -6.63 -11.47 -5.27
CA GLY A 21 -6.46 -12.06 -6.61
C GLY A 21 -7.50 -13.14 -6.98
N HIS A 22 -8.29 -13.61 -6.02
CA HIS A 22 -9.33 -14.62 -6.21
C HIS A 22 -10.74 -14.02 -6.32
N LEU A 23 -10.87 -12.70 -6.15
CA LEU A 23 -12.14 -12.00 -6.22
C LEU A 23 -12.38 -11.52 -7.66
N ASP A 24 -13.39 -12.09 -8.32
CA ASP A 24 -13.79 -11.65 -9.65
C ASP A 24 -14.20 -10.16 -9.62
N GLY A 25 -13.62 -9.37 -10.53
CA GLY A 25 -13.86 -7.93 -10.64
C GLY A 25 -13.07 -7.07 -9.64
N PHE A 26 -12.24 -7.67 -8.79
CA PHE A 26 -11.34 -6.95 -7.89
C PHE A 26 -9.99 -6.70 -8.56
N ASP A 27 -9.53 -5.46 -8.55
CA ASP A 27 -8.18 -5.09 -9.01
C ASP A 27 -7.29 -4.80 -7.79
N PRO A 28 -6.38 -5.71 -7.40
CA PRO A 28 -5.50 -5.52 -6.25
C PRO A 28 -4.59 -4.30 -6.40
N ALA A 29 -4.25 -3.89 -7.63
CA ALA A 29 -3.44 -2.69 -7.86
C ALA A 29 -4.19 -1.39 -7.54
N ARG A 30 -5.52 -1.45 -7.46
CA ARG A 30 -6.40 -0.35 -7.06
C ARG A 30 -6.87 -0.46 -5.61
N TYR A 31 -6.47 -1.51 -4.91
CA TYR A 31 -6.80 -1.65 -3.50
C TYR A 31 -6.03 -0.62 -2.68
N PHE A 32 -6.77 0.22 -1.96
CA PHE A 32 -6.22 1.20 -1.04
C PHE A 32 -6.55 0.78 0.40
N ASP A 33 -5.52 0.36 1.13
CA ASP A 33 -5.67 -0.02 2.54
C ASP A 33 -5.68 1.23 3.44
N ARG A 34 -6.89 1.66 3.81
CA ARG A 34 -7.14 2.73 4.79
C ARG A 34 -6.52 2.43 6.16
N GLN A 35 -6.48 1.17 6.58
CA GLN A 35 -5.92 0.78 7.88
C GLN A 35 -4.40 0.96 7.89
N THR A 36 -3.73 0.56 6.81
CA THR A 36 -2.30 0.84 6.62
C THR A 36 -2.04 2.35 6.61
N GLU A 37 -2.90 3.14 5.96
CA GLU A 37 -2.81 4.60 5.98
C GLU A 37 -2.91 5.18 7.41
N ASP A 38 -3.95 4.80 8.15
CA ASP A 38 -4.18 5.31 9.49
C ASP A 38 -3.10 4.88 10.48
N ALA A 39 -2.58 3.66 10.35
CA ALA A 39 -1.51 3.13 11.17
C ALA A 39 -0.21 3.94 11.00
N TRP A 40 0.21 4.23 9.76
CA TRP A 40 1.42 5.02 9.55
C TRP A 40 1.23 6.46 10.03
N ARG A 41 0.06 7.08 9.80
CA ARG A 41 -0.24 8.43 10.29
C ARG A 41 -0.20 8.49 11.81
N HIS A 42 -0.74 7.48 12.48
CA HIS A 42 -0.70 7.39 13.95
C HIS A 42 0.74 7.23 14.45
N ALA A 43 1.53 6.34 13.85
CA ALA A 43 2.94 6.15 14.18
C ALA A 43 3.76 7.45 13.97
N ALA A 44 3.54 8.15 12.86
CA ALA A 44 4.22 9.41 12.57
C ALA A 44 3.92 10.49 13.62
N ARG A 45 2.67 10.60 14.08
CA ARG A 45 2.29 11.49 15.19
C ARG A 45 2.93 11.09 16.52
N ARG A 46 3.06 9.78 16.79
CA ARG A 46 3.66 9.26 18.02
C ARG A 46 5.17 9.49 18.08
N TRP A 47 5.87 9.42 16.95
CA TRP A 47 7.32 9.56 16.87
C TRP A 47 7.76 10.63 15.86
N PRO A 48 7.53 11.93 16.17
CA PRO A 48 7.71 13.01 15.21
C PRO A 48 9.16 13.16 14.70
N LYS A 49 10.17 12.90 15.55
CA LYS A 49 11.58 12.95 15.13
C LYS A 49 11.91 11.86 14.09
N LEU A 50 11.42 10.64 14.31
CA LEU A 50 11.62 9.54 13.36
C LEU A 50 10.87 9.81 12.05
N ALA A 51 9.64 10.34 12.13
CA ALA A 51 8.88 10.72 10.96
C ALA A 51 9.62 11.78 10.10
N ALA A 52 10.24 12.78 10.74
CA ALA A 52 11.05 13.79 10.05
C ALA A 52 12.27 13.19 9.33
N ILE A 53 12.99 12.28 9.99
CA ILE A 53 14.14 11.57 9.39
C ILE A 53 13.70 10.73 8.18
N LEU A 54 12.54 10.09 8.27
CA LEU A 54 11.98 9.25 7.20
C LEU A 54 11.23 10.06 6.12
N GLY A 55 11.12 11.39 6.27
CA GLY A 55 10.37 12.24 5.33
C GLY A 55 8.86 11.98 5.32
N LEU A 56 8.31 11.38 6.38
CA LEU A 56 6.90 10.99 6.52
C LEU A 56 6.02 12.11 7.11
N ASP A 57 6.41 13.36 6.88
CA ASP A 57 5.78 14.52 7.51
C ASP A 57 4.28 14.54 7.20
N ALA A 58 3.45 14.43 8.26
CA ALA A 58 2.01 14.20 8.16
C ALA A 58 1.24 15.33 7.43
N GLY A 59 1.89 16.45 7.13
CA GLY A 59 1.34 17.58 6.38
C GLY A 59 2.04 17.90 5.05
N ARG A 60 3.13 17.21 4.70
CA ARG A 60 3.88 17.46 3.47
C ARG A 60 3.73 16.26 2.56
N GLY A 61 2.53 16.12 1.98
CA GLY A 61 2.29 15.21 0.87
C GLY A 61 3.49 15.27 -0.08
N ARG A 62 4.04 14.09 -0.38
CA ARG A 62 5.22 13.85 -1.22
C ARG A 62 5.28 14.94 -2.28
N ARG A 63 6.16 15.95 -2.09
CA ARG A 63 6.29 17.02 -3.09
C ARG A 63 6.72 16.31 -4.36
N SER A 64 5.82 16.27 -5.33
CA SER A 64 6.11 15.85 -6.69
C SER A 64 7.43 16.48 -7.08
N SER A 65 8.41 15.64 -7.44
CA SER A 65 9.64 16.11 -8.06
C SER A 65 9.24 16.94 -9.28
N PRO A 66 9.68 18.20 -9.42
CA PRO A 66 9.67 18.83 -10.72
C PRO A 66 10.73 18.14 -11.58
N ASP A 67 10.40 18.02 -12.86
CA ASP A 67 11.28 17.64 -13.98
C ASP A 67 12.51 18.57 -14.06
#